data_AF-A0A7V5CM82-F1
#
_entry.id   AF-A0A7V5CM82-F1
#
_cell.length_a   1.000
_cell.length_b   1.000
_cell.length_c   1.000
_cell.angle_alpha   90.00
_cell.angle_beta   90.00
_cell.angle_gamma   90.00
#
_symmetry.space_group_name_H-M   'P 1'
#
loop_
_entity.id
_entity.type
_entity.pdbx_description
1 polymer ?
#
loop_
_entity_poly.entity_id
_entity_poly.type
_entity_poly.pdbx_seq_one_letter_code
_entity_poly.pdbx_strand_id
1 'polypeptide(L)'
;MLRAFWTWDPVSSGAYRAFDEPHAYANNKWFFDKSVWQKMFRSMNGCGFDAMILANTHPFPFMIDLSRYPDAKVTDDATAGDYQEMHHWVFETALDYDIAPYLLFRSIYYPEPMLEARSISAKDISTSTDLALEYTHYCTRTLLETYPELTGIFADTAETAPDRREQFIQQAIIDAVDAARPDAALYLCGSGEDPRSFIDKISRRGSREILYSIKYTGDYLVDSNPDPAFAEWVDEAGAQNVFAEFHIRNFEPWTSFSHDTVEGIVSNIQELGCGGFSLQPLSIHEWPHTSDTFFKYQWQRDLIWYNIWGGTGVEQLLRQGQPKWLLRNSRLIPGFQAGSRILELLALYFAGDKLGSWRPQLCSWREADCSYLLTIEDMLHLDDIPAFSATDWWEEITGDPVVQIEEYLKSGTPEDSYGPDELIEELADLSNQAIEAGEKGMRSASGEKEIPGLSRDALSMGRLGEFYVERIRAAMSHGRGDNEEALEHMTRALGLYREIRAVDSSHRAQFRISTGSSAAEATWLSTLKALESEHTDAAKGQFKRGREYAVD
;
A
#
# COMPACT_ATOMS: atom_id res chain seq x y z
N MET A 1 -12.20 18.16 -6.10
CA MET A 1 -10.90 17.63 -5.64
C MET A 1 -10.37 16.69 -6.71
N LEU A 2 -9.06 16.66 -6.93
CA LEU A 2 -8.40 15.77 -7.89
C LEU A 2 -8.36 14.33 -7.35
N ARG A 3 -8.58 13.33 -8.20
CA ARG A 3 -8.60 11.90 -7.82
C ARG A 3 -7.66 11.13 -8.72
N ALA A 4 -6.50 10.79 -8.18
CA ALA A 4 -5.45 10.10 -8.92
C ALA A 4 -5.41 8.60 -8.60
N PHE A 5 -5.32 7.76 -9.62
CA PHE A 5 -4.93 6.36 -9.45
C PHE A 5 -3.45 6.19 -9.80
N TRP A 6 -2.78 5.29 -9.08
CA TRP A 6 -1.40 4.93 -9.38
C TRP A 6 -1.35 3.81 -10.43
N THR A 7 -0.35 3.91 -11.29
CA THR A 7 0.10 2.78 -12.12
C THR A 7 1.61 2.72 -12.03
N TRP A 8 2.15 1.50 -11.86
CA TRP A 8 3.60 1.33 -11.87
C TRP A 8 4.14 1.47 -13.29
N ASP A 9 5.20 2.25 -13.43
CA ASP A 9 6.01 2.33 -14.64
C ASP A 9 6.97 1.14 -14.69
N PRO A 10 6.76 0.22 -15.64
CA PRO A 10 7.52 -1.01 -15.68
C PRO A 10 8.97 -0.87 -16.16
N VAL A 11 9.46 0.33 -16.51
CA VAL A 11 10.84 0.47 -16.99
C VAL A 11 11.92 0.11 -15.94
N SER A 12 11.55 0.06 -14.65
CA SER A 12 12.36 -0.52 -13.57
C SER A 12 11.60 -1.64 -12.87
N SER A 13 12.25 -2.77 -12.58
CA SER A 13 11.67 -3.75 -11.66
C SER A 13 11.53 -3.11 -10.28
N GLY A 14 10.39 -3.30 -9.61
CA GLY A 14 10.17 -2.89 -8.22
C GLY A 14 11.03 -3.67 -7.21
N ALA A 15 12.26 -4.01 -7.57
CA ALA A 15 13.27 -4.63 -6.73
C ALA A 15 14.35 -3.59 -6.42
N TYR A 16 15.14 -3.86 -5.38
CA TYR A 16 16.23 -3.01 -4.86
C TYR A 16 17.27 -2.58 -5.90
N ARG A 17 17.26 -3.17 -7.10
CA ARG A 17 18.00 -2.73 -8.28
C ARG A 17 16.99 -2.22 -9.28
N ALA A 18 16.91 -0.91 -9.49
CA ALA A 18 15.97 -0.30 -10.44
C ALA A 18 16.18 -0.73 -11.91
N PHE A 19 17.09 -1.66 -12.22
CA PHE A 19 17.42 -2.04 -13.59
C PHE A 19 17.74 -3.55 -13.70
N ASP A 20 16.74 -4.44 -13.53
CA ASP A 20 16.86 -5.84 -14.01
C ASP A 20 16.24 -5.98 -15.41
N GLU A 21 17.01 -5.52 -16.40
CA GLU A 21 16.54 -5.22 -17.75
C GLU A 21 16.09 -6.44 -18.60
N PRO A 22 16.79 -7.61 -18.59
CA PRO A 22 16.32 -8.78 -19.36
C PRO A 22 14.98 -9.32 -18.85
N HIS A 23 14.69 -9.12 -17.57
CA HIS A 23 13.43 -9.49 -16.94
C HIS A 23 12.34 -8.44 -17.19
N ALA A 24 12.72 -7.15 -17.29
CA ALA A 24 11.80 -6.06 -17.55
C ALA A 24 11.09 -6.23 -18.91
N TYR A 25 11.81 -6.40 -20.03
CA TYR A 25 11.15 -6.44 -21.35
C TYR A 25 10.22 -7.66 -21.55
N ALA A 26 10.57 -8.82 -20.97
CA ALA A 26 9.76 -10.02 -21.07
C ALA A 26 8.47 -9.95 -20.23
N ASN A 27 8.55 -9.35 -19.04
CA ASN A 27 7.43 -9.23 -18.09
C ASN A 27 6.56 -8.00 -18.34
N ASN A 28 7.08 -6.98 -19.05
CA ASN A 28 6.42 -5.68 -19.19
C ASN A 28 5.81 -5.44 -20.58
N LYS A 29 5.58 -6.50 -21.35
CA LYS A 29 4.91 -6.41 -22.67
C LYS A 29 3.54 -5.72 -22.60
N TRP A 30 2.89 -5.75 -21.45
CA TRP A 30 1.63 -5.04 -21.22
C TRP A 30 1.80 -3.53 -21.42
N PHE A 31 2.97 -2.96 -21.09
CA PHE A 31 3.24 -1.53 -21.19
C PHE A 31 3.10 -1.03 -22.62
N PHE A 32 3.59 -1.83 -23.58
CA PHE A 32 3.51 -1.52 -25.01
C PHE A 32 2.16 -1.95 -25.64
N ASP A 33 1.28 -2.61 -24.89
CA ASP A 33 -0.07 -2.95 -25.36
C ASP A 33 -1.02 -1.76 -25.17
N LYS A 34 -1.12 -0.93 -26.21
CA LYS A 34 -2.03 0.22 -26.29
C LYS A 34 -3.48 -0.12 -25.92
N SER A 35 -3.93 -1.36 -26.16
CA SER A 35 -5.30 -1.77 -25.82
C SER A 35 -5.52 -1.95 -24.33
N VAL A 36 -4.46 -2.25 -23.56
CA VAL A 36 -4.51 -2.36 -22.10
C VAL A 36 -4.68 -0.96 -21.50
N TRP A 37 -3.85 0.00 -21.92
CA TRP A 37 -3.93 1.40 -21.51
C TRP A 37 -5.30 2.00 -21.77
N GLN A 38 -5.83 1.87 -22.99
CA GLN A 38 -7.14 2.40 -23.34
C GLN A 38 -8.27 1.81 -22.49
N LYS A 39 -8.21 0.50 -22.16
CA LYS A 39 -9.21 -0.13 -21.29
C LYS A 39 -9.08 0.34 -19.85
N MET A 40 -7.85 0.49 -19.36
CA MET A 40 -7.57 0.98 -18.02
C MET A 40 -8.06 2.42 -17.85
N PHE A 41 -7.68 3.34 -18.75
CA PHE A 41 -8.16 4.73 -18.73
C PHE A 41 -9.68 4.83 -18.82
N ARG A 42 -10.31 4.08 -19.72
CA ARG A 42 -11.78 4.02 -19.77
C ARG A 42 -12.39 3.57 -18.46
N SER A 43 -11.77 2.60 -17.80
CA SER A 43 -12.29 2.03 -16.55
C SER A 43 -12.09 3.00 -15.39
N MET A 44 -10.92 3.63 -15.27
CA MET A 44 -10.60 4.60 -14.20
C MET A 44 -11.41 5.88 -14.33
N ASN A 45 -11.53 6.46 -15.53
CA ASN A 45 -12.43 7.60 -15.75
C ASN A 45 -13.89 7.20 -15.45
N GLY A 46 -14.31 6.01 -15.90
CA GLY A 46 -15.64 5.47 -15.57
C GLY A 46 -15.89 5.27 -14.07
N CYS A 47 -14.84 5.07 -13.26
CA CYS A 47 -14.94 5.01 -11.80
C CYS A 47 -14.97 6.39 -11.14
N GLY A 48 -14.61 7.46 -11.86
CA GLY A 48 -14.58 8.84 -11.36
C GLY A 48 -13.19 9.39 -11.05
N PHE A 49 -12.13 8.74 -11.52
CA PHE A 49 -10.76 9.26 -11.47
C PHE A 49 -10.49 10.20 -12.66
N ASP A 50 -9.81 11.31 -12.39
CA ASP A 50 -9.48 12.36 -13.36
C ASP A 50 -7.97 12.60 -13.48
N ALA A 51 -7.15 11.81 -12.79
CA ALA A 51 -5.70 11.84 -12.87
C ALA A 51 -5.06 10.45 -12.80
N MET A 52 -3.89 10.34 -13.42
CA MET A 52 -3.01 9.16 -13.33
C MET A 52 -1.67 9.61 -12.78
N ILE A 53 -1.13 8.85 -11.83
CA ILE A 53 0.27 8.93 -11.43
C ILE A 53 0.99 7.70 -12.00
N LEU A 54 1.86 7.92 -12.98
CA LEU A 54 2.79 6.92 -13.47
C LEU A 54 4.02 6.93 -12.56
N ALA A 55 4.14 5.93 -11.68
CA ALA A 55 5.14 5.89 -10.62
C ALA A 55 6.34 5.01 -10.98
N ASN A 56 7.54 5.54 -10.80
CA ASN A 56 8.79 4.81 -10.95
C ASN A 56 9.80 5.26 -9.89
N THR A 57 10.77 4.42 -9.51
CA THR A 57 11.86 4.87 -8.64
C THR A 57 12.76 5.88 -9.35
N HIS A 58 13.16 5.62 -10.59
CA HIS A 58 14.09 6.49 -11.35
C HIS A 58 13.89 6.34 -12.87
N PRO A 59 12.87 6.97 -13.47
CA PRO A 59 12.42 6.67 -14.84
C PRO A 59 13.31 7.30 -15.93
N PHE A 60 14.17 8.25 -15.58
CA PHE A 60 14.89 9.11 -16.51
C PHE A 60 15.67 8.38 -17.63
N PRO A 61 16.38 7.26 -17.36
CA PRO A 61 17.13 6.56 -18.41
C PRO A 61 16.28 6.04 -19.59
N PHE A 62 14.97 5.94 -19.43
CA PHE A 62 14.04 5.49 -20.45
C PHE A 62 13.18 6.61 -21.04
N MET A 63 13.26 7.81 -20.47
CA MET A 63 12.39 8.93 -20.83
C MET A 63 13.14 10.12 -21.44
N ILE A 64 14.40 10.33 -21.11
CA ILE A 64 15.12 11.56 -21.54
C ILE A 64 16.44 11.27 -22.23
N ASP A 65 16.93 12.25 -22.99
CA ASP A 65 18.30 12.21 -23.51
C ASP A 65 19.31 12.36 -22.36
N LEU A 66 20.17 11.36 -22.21
CA LEU A 66 21.26 11.33 -21.24
C LEU A 66 22.62 11.61 -21.88
N SER A 67 22.69 12.32 -23.02
CA SER A 67 23.95 12.67 -23.68
C SER A 67 24.96 13.40 -22.77
N ARG A 68 24.49 14.19 -21.79
CA ARG A 68 25.33 14.84 -20.76
C ARG A 68 25.87 13.87 -19.69
N TYR A 69 25.17 12.75 -19.48
CA TYR A 69 25.51 11.69 -18.52
C TYR A 69 25.47 10.32 -19.23
N PRO A 70 26.37 10.07 -20.19
CA PRO A 70 26.33 8.86 -21.01
C PRO A 70 26.49 7.58 -20.19
N ASP A 71 27.14 7.68 -19.02
CA ASP A 71 27.30 6.62 -18.04
C ASP A 71 26.05 6.37 -17.18
N ALA A 72 24.99 7.18 -17.32
CA ALA A 72 23.68 6.94 -16.72
C ALA A 72 22.71 6.20 -17.65
N LYS A 73 23.10 5.91 -18.90
CA LYS A 73 22.31 5.09 -19.82
C LYS A 73 22.29 3.64 -19.34
N VAL A 74 21.11 3.01 -19.39
CA VAL A 74 20.89 1.62 -18.98
C VAL A 74 20.49 0.70 -20.12
N THR A 75 20.19 1.27 -21.29
CA THR A 75 19.72 0.55 -22.48
C THR A 75 20.27 1.21 -23.76
N ASP A 76 20.10 0.56 -24.90
CA ASP A 76 20.50 1.10 -26.20
C ASP A 76 19.53 2.20 -26.71
N ASP A 77 20.01 3.03 -27.63
CA ASP A 77 19.25 4.19 -28.12
C ASP A 77 17.95 3.80 -28.85
N ALA A 78 17.88 2.61 -29.47
CA ALA A 78 16.66 2.16 -30.14
C ALA A 78 15.60 1.76 -29.11
N THR A 79 15.98 0.98 -28.10
CA THR A 79 15.10 0.60 -26.98
C THR A 79 14.64 1.83 -26.20
N ALA A 80 15.54 2.78 -25.92
CA ALA A 80 15.18 4.06 -25.29
C ALA A 80 14.17 4.85 -26.15
N GLY A 81 14.34 4.87 -27.46
CA GLY A 81 13.41 5.50 -28.40
C GLY A 81 12.01 4.89 -28.37
N ASP A 82 11.91 3.55 -28.32
CA ASP A 82 10.62 2.84 -28.22
C ASP A 82 9.89 3.18 -26.91
N TYR A 83 10.62 3.27 -25.79
CA TYR A 83 10.05 3.72 -24.52
C TYR A 83 9.61 5.18 -24.59
N GLN A 84 10.44 6.08 -25.12
CA GLN A 84 10.07 7.50 -25.24
C GLN A 84 8.79 7.68 -26.08
N GLU A 85 8.69 7.01 -27.23
CA GLU A 85 7.47 7.02 -28.06
C GLU A 85 6.26 6.50 -27.28
N MET A 86 6.43 5.41 -26.52
CA MET A 86 5.33 4.84 -25.74
C MET A 86 4.90 5.76 -24.60
N HIS A 87 5.82 6.41 -23.88
CA HIS A 87 5.47 7.36 -22.81
C HIS A 87 4.67 8.55 -23.35
N HIS A 88 5.11 9.16 -24.46
CA HIS A 88 4.35 10.21 -25.14
C HIS A 88 2.94 9.72 -25.48
N TRP A 89 2.85 8.55 -26.13
CA TRP A 89 1.55 7.97 -26.50
C TRP A 89 0.65 7.72 -25.27
N VAL A 90 1.20 7.23 -24.15
CA VAL A 90 0.44 7.00 -22.92
C VAL A 90 -0.10 8.31 -22.34
N PHE A 91 0.72 9.36 -22.26
CA PHE A 91 0.31 10.66 -21.72
C PHE A 91 -0.70 11.38 -22.61
N GLU A 92 -0.48 11.39 -23.93
CA GLU A 92 -1.45 11.92 -24.90
C GLU A 92 -2.78 11.16 -24.80
N THR A 93 -2.72 9.82 -24.72
CA THR A 93 -3.93 9.00 -24.60
C THR A 93 -4.64 9.20 -23.26
N ALA A 94 -3.92 9.46 -22.16
CA ALA A 94 -4.55 9.78 -20.88
C ALA A 94 -5.41 11.06 -21.01
N LEU A 95 -4.87 12.09 -21.65
CA LEU A 95 -5.59 13.34 -21.91
C LEU A 95 -6.83 13.13 -22.78
N ASP A 96 -6.78 12.25 -23.79
CA ASP A 96 -7.94 11.87 -24.61
C ASP A 96 -9.09 11.23 -23.81
N TYR A 97 -8.80 10.71 -22.61
CA TYR A 97 -9.77 10.12 -21.68
C TYR A 97 -10.13 11.06 -20.53
N ASP A 98 -9.78 12.34 -20.60
CA ASP A 98 -9.94 13.34 -19.52
C ASP A 98 -9.19 12.95 -18.24
N ILE A 99 -8.04 12.28 -18.38
CA ILE A 99 -7.15 11.90 -17.26
C ILE A 99 -5.87 12.73 -17.34
N ALA A 100 -5.64 13.57 -16.33
CA ALA A 100 -4.43 14.36 -16.20
C ALA A 100 -3.22 13.45 -15.88
N PRO A 101 -2.17 13.41 -16.73
CA PRO A 101 -1.01 12.59 -16.48
C PRO A 101 -0.01 13.30 -15.55
N TYR A 102 0.41 12.58 -14.53
CA TYR A 102 1.49 12.95 -13.62
C TYR A 102 2.56 11.86 -13.63
N LEU A 103 3.81 12.24 -13.40
CA LEU A 103 4.91 11.30 -13.18
C LEU A 103 5.39 11.39 -11.73
N LEU A 104 5.60 10.25 -11.08
CA LEU A 104 6.27 10.16 -9.79
C LEU A 104 7.66 9.58 -9.94
N PHE A 105 8.66 10.24 -9.34
CA PHE A 105 10.02 9.72 -9.23
C PHE A 105 10.61 9.93 -7.84
N ARG A 106 11.63 9.13 -7.51
CA ARG A 106 12.40 9.22 -6.26
C ARG A 106 13.79 9.80 -6.50
N SER A 107 14.32 10.48 -5.49
CA SER A 107 15.68 11.04 -5.47
C SER A 107 16.27 10.95 -4.06
N ILE A 108 17.56 10.85 -3.81
CA ILE A 108 18.67 10.76 -4.74
C ILE A 108 18.80 9.32 -5.22
N TYR A 109 18.82 9.12 -6.53
CA TYR A 109 19.02 7.82 -7.14
C TYR A 109 19.98 7.93 -8.32
N TYR A 110 20.84 6.93 -8.49
CA TYR A 110 21.75 6.82 -9.63
C TYR A 110 21.59 5.46 -10.31
N PRO A 111 21.57 5.40 -11.65
CA PRO A 111 21.62 4.14 -12.37
C PRO A 111 22.86 3.30 -12.05
N GLU A 112 22.72 1.98 -12.04
CA GLU A 112 23.83 1.04 -11.73
C GLU A 112 25.09 1.29 -12.60
N PRO A 113 24.99 1.52 -13.93
CA PRO A 113 26.16 1.85 -14.73
C PRO A 113 26.90 3.12 -14.28
N MET A 114 26.16 4.11 -13.75
CA MET A 114 26.74 5.36 -13.26
C MET A 114 27.41 5.16 -11.91
N LEU A 115 26.81 4.35 -11.02
CA LEU A 115 27.41 3.96 -9.74
C LEU A 115 28.77 3.29 -9.97
N GLU A 116 28.83 2.34 -10.91
CA GLU A 116 30.06 1.62 -11.26
C GLU A 116 31.10 2.54 -11.90
N ALA A 117 30.72 3.28 -12.96
CA ALA A 117 31.65 4.12 -13.73
C ALA A 117 32.29 5.24 -12.89
N ARG A 118 31.55 5.75 -11.90
CA ARG A 118 32.00 6.85 -11.03
C ARG A 118 32.43 6.40 -9.64
N SER A 119 32.36 5.10 -9.34
CA SER A 119 32.68 4.53 -8.02
C SER A 119 31.92 5.21 -6.87
N ILE A 120 30.64 5.51 -7.08
CA ILE A 120 29.76 6.14 -6.09
C ILE A 120 29.45 5.10 -5.01
N SER A 121 29.74 5.43 -3.76
CA SER A 121 29.49 4.55 -2.62
C SER A 121 28.07 4.71 -2.07
N ALA A 122 27.61 3.74 -1.26
CA ALA A 122 26.32 3.85 -0.57
C ALA A 122 26.18 5.11 0.29
N LYS A 123 27.29 5.64 0.82
CA LYS A 123 27.32 6.90 1.57
C LYS A 123 27.09 8.12 0.68
N ASP A 124 27.56 8.09 -0.57
CA ASP A 124 27.37 9.19 -1.51
C ASP A 124 25.93 9.26 -2.01
N ILE A 125 25.21 8.13 -2.00
CA ILE A 125 23.77 8.05 -2.32
C ILE A 125 22.91 8.70 -1.22
N SER A 126 23.34 8.62 0.05
CA SER A 126 22.62 9.20 1.19
C SER A 126 22.98 10.67 1.48
N THR A 127 23.69 11.35 0.56
CA THR A 127 24.12 12.75 0.75
C THR A 127 23.83 13.62 -0.47
N SER A 128 23.49 14.89 -0.24
CA SER A 128 23.27 15.88 -1.31
C SER A 128 24.60 16.39 -1.89
N THR A 129 25.31 15.52 -2.60
CA THR A 129 26.54 15.89 -3.32
C THR A 129 26.26 16.84 -4.48
N ASP A 130 27.27 17.60 -4.91
CA ASP A 130 27.17 18.46 -6.11
C ASP A 130 26.72 17.65 -7.34
N LEU A 131 27.19 16.40 -7.47
CA LEU A 131 26.78 15.49 -8.53
C LEU A 131 25.29 15.12 -8.43
N ALA A 132 24.78 14.83 -7.23
CA ALA A 132 23.36 14.53 -7.00
C ALA A 132 22.47 15.71 -7.43
N LEU A 133 22.86 16.92 -7.02
CA LEU A 133 22.17 18.16 -7.35
C LEU A 133 22.15 18.38 -8.86
N GLU A 134 23.32 18.36 -9.51
CA GLU A 134 23.45 18.61 -10.95
C GLU A 134 22.70 17.56 -11.79
N TYR A 135 22.84 16.28 -11.45
CA TYR A 135 22.21 15.19 -12.18
C TYR A 135 20.69 15.23 -12.03
N THR A 136 20.17 15.37 -10.80
CA THR A 136 18.72 15.42 -10.55
C THR A 136 18.10 16.68 -11.15
N HIS A 137 18.78 17.83 -11.09
CA HIS A 137 18.35 19.05 -11.77
C HIS A 137 18.27 18.84 -13.28
N TYR A 138 19.30 18.24 -13.88
CA TYR A 138 19.31 17.94 -15.31
C TYR A 138 18.15 17.02 -15.68
N CYS A 139 17.96 15.93 -14.94
CA CYS A 139 16.89 14.96 -15.16
C CYS A 139 15.50 15.58 -15.06
N THR A 140 15.22 16.32 -13.99
CA THR A 140 13.93 16.97 -13.73
C THR A 140 13.60 17.99 -14.82
N ARG A 141 14.57 18.85 -15.17
CA ARG A 141 14.40 19.87 -16.21
C ARG A 141 14.15 19.23 -17.57
N THR A 142 15.01 18.30 -17.99
CA THR A 142 14.90 17.68 -19.31
C THR A 142 13.59 16.90 -19.44
N LEU A 143 13.14 16.22 -18.38
CA LEU A 143 11.85 15.52 -18.36
C LEU A 143 10.70 16.47 -18.69
N LEU A 144 10.62 17.62 -18.01
CA LEU A 144 9.55 18.59 -18.19
C LEU A 144 9.61 19.32 -19.54
N GLU A 145 10.80 19.47 -20.10
CA GLU A 145 11.00 19.99 -21.47
C GLU A 145 10.61 18.95 -22.53
N THR A 146 10.90 17.67 -22.30
CA THR A 146 10.62 16.56 -23.22
C THR A 146 9.14 16.20 -23.25
N TYR A 147 8.45 16.18 -22.09
CA TYR A 147 7.06 15.73 -21.98
C TYR A 147 6.10 16.88 -21.62
N PRO A 148 5.74 17.74 -22.58
CA PRO A 148 4.83 18.85 -22.34
C PRO A 148 3.41 18.41 -21.90
N GLU A 149 3.04 17.16 -22.18
CA GLU A 149 1.76 16.54 -21.86
C GLU A 149 1.55 16.35 -20.35
N LEU A 150 2.64 16.28 -19.58
CA LEU A 150 2.56 16.16 -18.13
C LEU A 150 1.89 17.40 -17.52
N THR A 151 0.88 17.14 -16.68
CA THR A 151 0.23 18.18 -15.88
C THR A 151 1.12 18.61 -14.71
N GLY A 152 1.92 17.68 -14.20
CA GLY A 152 2.85 17.94 -13.10
C GLY A 152 3.66 16.71 -12.73
N ILE A 153 4.43 16.84 -11.65
CA ILE A 153 5.25 15.77 -11.10
C ILE A 153 5.02 15.60 -9.60
N PHE A 154 5.21 14.37 -9.14
CA PHE A 154 5.37 14.01 -7.74
C PHE A 154 6.85 13.69 -7.53
N ALA A 155 7.54 14.51 -6.74
CA ALA A 155 8.94 14.30 -6.43
C ALA A 155 9.05 13.85 -4.97
N ASP A 156 9.55 12.64 -4.79
CA ASP A 156 9.81 12.05 -3.49
C ASP A 156 11.33 12.04 -3.25
N THR A 157 11.74 12.46 -2.06
CA THR A 157 13.12 12.33 -1.60
C THR A 157 13.21 11.16 -0.65
N ALA A 158 14.07 10.19 -0.98
CA ALA A 158 14.24 8.92 -0.28
C ALA A 158 14.34 9.09 1.24
N GLU A 159 13.86 8.07 1.95
CA GLU A 159 13.71 8.03 3.43
C GLU A 159 15.02 8.27 4.18
N THR A 160 16.18 8.01 3.55
CA THR A 160 17.47 8.47 4.05
C THR A 160 17.61 9.96 3.76
N ALA A 161 16.92 10.79 4.55
CA ALA A 161 16.94 12.24 4.40
C ALA A 161 18.40 12.71 4.28
N PRO A 162 18.79 13.31 3.13
CA PRO A 162 20.15 13.75 2.97
C PRO A 162 20.43 14.93 3.91
N ASP A 163 21.68 15.10 4.31
CA ASP A 163 22.14 16.35 4.90
C ASP A 163 21.66 17.51 3.98
N ARG A 164 20.81 18.39 4.52
CA ARG A 164 20.20 19.53 3.80
C ARG A 164 19.17 19.15 2.71
N ARG A 165 18.29 18.18 2.99
CA ARG A 165 17.14 17.79 2.15
C ARG A 165 16.39 18.97 1.52
N GLU A 166 16.04 20.00 2.29
CA GLU A 166 15.28 21.15 1.78
C GLU A 166 16.10 21.95 0.77
N GLN A 167 17.40 22.13 1.01
CA GLN A 167 18.31 22.75 0.04
C GLN A 167 18.38 21.92 -1.25
N PHE A 168 18.45 20.60 -1.14
CA PHE A 168 18.46 19.70 -2.30
C PHE A 168 17.17 19.81 -3.09
N ILE A 169 16.01 19.73 -2.44
CA ILE A 169 14.71 19.86 -3.09
C ILE A 169 14.60 21.22 -3.79
N GLN A 170 14.99 22.30 -3.10
CA GLN A 170 14.96 23.64 -3.68
C GLN A 170 15.79 23.73 -4.97
N GLN A 171 17.05 23.27 -4.91
CA GLN A 171 17.99 23.44 -6.01
C GLN A 171 17.82 22.42 -7.13
N ALA A 172 17.58 21.16 -6.81
CA ALA A 172 17.53 20.07 -7.78
C ALA A 172 16.15 19.87 -8.40
N ILE A 173 15.08 20.17 -7.66
CA ILE A 173 13.71 19.89 -8.11
C ILE A 173 12.97 21.20 -8.39
N ILE A 174 12.79 22.07 -7.40
CA ILE A 174 11.97 23.27 -7.54
C ILE A 174 12.54 24.24 -8.57
N ASP A 175 13.83 24.57 -8.48
CA ASP A 175 14.49 25.46 -9.44
C ASP A 175 14.47 24.88 -10.87
N ALA A 176 14.56 23.55 -11.02
CA ALA A 176 14.46 22.88 -12.32
C ALA A 176 13.04 22.97 -12.91
N VAL A 177 12.01 22.74 -12.08
CA VAL A 177 10.59 22.89 -12.45
C VAL A 177 10.30 24.33 -12.87
N ASP A 178 10.68 25.31 -12.06
CA ASP A 178 10.41 26.73 -12.34
C ASP A 178 11.17 27.25 -13.56
N ALA A 179 12.32 26.67 -13.90
CA ALA A 179 13.06 26.99 -15.11
C ALA A 179 12.45 26.36 -16.37
N ALA A 180 11.92 25.15 -16.28
CA ALA A 180 11.42 24.38 -17.43
C ALA A 180 9.92 24.62 -17.71
N ARG A 181 9.10 24.44 -16.67
CA ARG A 181 7.63 24.44 -16.70
C ARG A 181 7.10 25.06 -15.40
N PRO A 182 7.19 26.39 -15.22
CA PRO A 182 6.65 27.05 -14.03
C PRO A 182 5.13 26.89 -13.89
N ASP A 183 4.44 26.51 -14.96
CA ASP A 183 3.02 26.18 -14.99
C ASP A 183 2.69 24.74 -14.54
N ALA A 184 3.67 23.84 -14.44
CA ALA A 184 3.45 22.48 -13.97
C ALA A 184 3.09 22.46 -12.47
N ALA A 185 2.20 21.55 -12.09
CA ALA A 185 1.97 21.25 -10.67
C ALA A 185 3.17 20.49 -10.09
N LEU A 186 3.52 20.80 -8.84
CA LEU A 186 4.62 20.16 -8.13
C LEU A 186 4.10 19.64 -6.80
N TYR A 187 4.12 18.32 -6.65
CA TYR A 187 3.83 17.62 -5.42
C TYR A 187 5.13 17.15 -4.78
N LEU A 188 5.30 17.40 -3.49
CA LEU A 188 6.42 16.92 -2.69
C LEU A 188 5.92 15.97 -1.60
N CYS A 189 6.62 14.87 -1.37
CA CYS A 189 6.33 13.96 -0.26
C CYS A 189 6.73 14.60 1.08
N GLY A 190 5.77 14.76 2.00
CA GLY A 190 5.99 15.33 3.33
C GLY A 190 6.24 14.30 4.45
N SER A 191 6.42 13.02 4.11
CA SER A 191 6.59 11.96 5.09
C SER A 191 7.82 12.18 5.99
N GLY A 192 7.63 12.11 7.32
CA GLY A 192 8.71 12.13 8.31
C GLY A 192 9.29 13.50 8.66
N GLU A 193 8.67 14.59 8.20
CA GLU A 193 9.14 15.96 8.42
C GLU A 193 8.26 16.73 9.40
N ASP A 194 8.85 17.70 10.12
CA ASP A 194 8.09 18.77 10.76
C ASP A 194 7.50 19.69 9.66
N PRO A 195 6.17 19.77 9.49
CA PRO A 195 5.56 20.45 8.34
C PRO A 195 6.02 21.90 8.22
N ARG A 196 6.01 22.63 9.33
CA ARG A 196 6.36 24.06 9.37
C ARG A 196 7.81 24.31 8.94
N SER A 197 8.76 23.61 9.57
CA SER A 197 10.18 23.72 9.23
C SER A 197 10.44 23.42 7.75
N PHE A 198 9.76 22.41 7.20
CA PHE A 198 9.92 22.02 5.81
C PHE A 198 9.39 23.10 4.86
N ILE A 199 8.16 23.58 5.08
CA ILE A 199 7.49 24.61 4.26
C ILE A 199 8.30 25.92 4.26
N ASP A 200 8.79 26.38 5.41
CA ASP A 200 9.50 27.66 5.54
C ASP A 200 10.83 27.73 4.76
N LYS A 201 11.41 26.57 4.40
CA LYS A 201 12.74 26.49 3.77
C LYS A 201 12.70 26.37 2.25
N ILE A 202 11.53 26.12 1.68
CA ILE A 202 11.36 25.91 0.24
C ILE A 202 10.31 26.85 -0.33
N SER A 203 10.48 27.26 -1.57
CA SER A 203 9.51 28.11 -2.25
C SER A 203 9.64 28.02 -3.75
N ARG A 204 8.51 28.18 -4.44
CA ARG A 204 8.49 28.38 -5.89
C ARG A 204 8.65 29.84 -6.25
N ARG A 205 9.14 30.09 -7.45
CA ARG A 205 9.15 31.42 -8.06
C ARG A 205 7.73 31.79 -8.49
N GLY A 206 7.31 33.00 -8.13
CA GLY A 206 5.98 33.51 -8.48
C GLY A 206 4.92 33.16 -7.42
N SER A 207 3.67 32.98 -7.84
CA SER A 207 2.52 32.77 -6.96
C SER A 207 1.93 31.36 -7.06
N ARG A 208 2.71 30.38 -7.51
CA ARG A 208 2.29 28.98 -7.60
C ARG A 208 2.65 28.29 -6.29
N GLU A 209 1.67 27.68 -5.64
CA GLU A 209 1.88 26.92 -4.42
C GLU A 209 2.60 25.59 -4.70
N ILE A 210 3.26 25.08 -3.68
CA ILE A 210 3.74 23.70 -3.60
C ILE A 210 2.61 22.85 -3.03
N LEU A 211 2.39 21.68 -3.60
CA LEU A 211 1.42 20.70 -3.11
C LEU A 211 2.18 19.62 -2.33
N TYR A 212 1.55 19.05 -1.31
CA TYR A 212 2.18 18.10 -0.41
C TYR A 212 1.42 16.77 -0.41
N SER A 213 2.10 15.68 -0.77
CA SER A 213 1.56 14.32 -0.72
C SER A 213 1.83 13.71 0.64
N ILE A 214 0.77 13.46 1.41
CA ILE A 214 0.83 13.05 2.82
C ILE A 214 0.01 11.78 3.02
N LYS A 215 0.61 10.76 3.64
CA LYS A 215 -0.07 9.51 3.96
C LYS A 215 -1.23 9.79 4.93
N TYR A 216 -2.43 9.32 4.58
CA TYR A 216 -3.63 9.60 5.38
C TYR A 216 -3.64 8.83 6.71
N THR A 217 -3.29 7.54 6.67
CA THR A 217 -3.24 6.61 7.82
C THR A 217 -2.00 5.73 7.75
N GLY A 218 -0.84 6.33 7.45
CA GLY A 218 0.41 5.58 7.24
C GLY A 218 0.33 4.63 6.04
N ASP A 219 0.95 3.45 6.17
CA ASP A 219 0.97 2.40 5.14
C ASP A 219 -0.20 1.41 5.24
N TYR A 220 -1.27 1.78 5.94
CA TYR A 220 -2.47 0.97 6.07
C TYR A 220 -3.72 1.79 5.76
N LEU A 221 -4.83 1.10 5.51
CA LEU A 221 -6.16 1.68 5.59
C LEU A 221 -6.82 1.14 6.87
N VAL A 222 -7.16 1.99 7.83
CA VAL A 222 -7.62 1.54 9.16
C VAL A 222 -8.87 2.24 9.66
N ASP A 223 -9.04 3.52 9.36
CA ASP A 223 -10.19 4.30 9.81
C ASP A 223 -10.52 5.44 8.83
N SER A 224 -11.71 6.02 9.00
CA SER A 224 -12.11 7.24 8.32
C SER A 224 -11.42 8.49 8.83
N ASN A 225 -11.05 8.52 10.10
CA ASN A 225 -10.29 9.61 10.71
C ASN A 225 -8.83 9.60 10.21
N PRO A 226 -8.25 10.76 9.90
CA PRO A 226 -6.86 10.85 9.50
C PRO A 226 -5.92 10.63 10.68
N ASP A 227 -4.68 10.22 10.38
CA ASP A 227 -3.59 10.26 11.34
C ASP A 227 -3.31 11.71 11.79
N PRO A 228 -2.94 11.95 13.07
CA PRO A 228 -2.57 13.29 13.55
C PRO A 228 -1.51 13.97 12.68
N ALA A 229 -0.52 13.23 12.15
CA ALA A 229 0.48 13.80 11.26
C ALA A 229 -0.13 14.35 9.97
N PHE A 230 -1.17 13.70 9.42
CA PHE A 230 -1.90 14.22 8.27
C PHE A 230 -2.63 15.53 8.62
N ALA A 231 -3.27 15.59 9.80
CA ALA A 231 -3.96 16.78 10.28
C ALA A 231 -2.99 17.96 10.50
N GLU A 232 -1.80 17.73 11.05
CA GLU A 232 -0.76 18.77 11.20
C GLU A 232 -0.35 19.37 9.85
N TRP A 233 -0.20 18.53 8.81
CA TRP A 233 0.07 19.02 7.46
C TRP A 233 -1.07 19.87 6.89
N VAL A 234 -2.33 19.49 7.15
CA VAL A 234 -3.51 20.26 6.74
C VAL A 234 -3.50 21.65 7.38
N ASP A 235 -3.16 21.73 8.67
CA ASP A 235 -3.11 22.98 9.42
C ASP A 235 -1.96 23.90 8.97
N GLU A 236 -0.76 23.35 8.77
CA GLU A 236 0.43 24.13 8.43
C GLU A 236 0.53 24.51 6.95
N ALA A 237 0.19 23.60 6.03
CA ALA A 237 0.26 23.86 4.58
C ALA A 237 -1.01 24.51 4.01
N GLY A 238 -2.13 24.40 4.73
CA GLY A 238 -3.47 24.71 4.26
C GLY A 238 -4.06 23.57 3.43
N ALA A 239 -5.28 23.15 3.78
CA ALA A 239 -5.93 21.96 3.22
C ALA A 239 -5.85 21.85 1.68
N GLN A 240 -6.12 22.92 0.94
CA GLN A 240 -6.09 22.91 -0.53
C GLN A 240 -4.73 22.52 -1.13
N ASN A 241 -3.65 22.65 -0.37
CA ASN A 241 -2.29 22.29 -0.76
C ASN A 241 -1.92 20.86 -0.35
N VAL A 242 -2.76 20.18 0.44
CA VAL A 242 -2.53 18.81 0.90
C VAL A 242 -3.25 17.81 0.00
N PHE A 243 -2.54 16.75 -0.35
CA PHE A 243 -2.99 15.65 -1.18
C PHE A 243 -2.86 14.35 -0.39
N ALA A 244 -3.99 13.68 -0.12
CA ALA A 244 -4.00 12.45 0.66
C ALA A 244 -3.42 11.28 -0.14
N GLU A 245 -2.48 10.56 0.44
CA GLU A 245 -1.83 9.43 -0.20
C GLU A 245 -2.21 8.14 0.52
N PHE A 246 -2.62 7.13 -0.26
CA PHE A 246 -3.05 5.83 0.26
C PHE A 246 -2.11 4.72 -0.21
N HIS A 247 -1.26 4.24 0.70
CA HIS A 247 -0.47 3.02 0.58
C HIS A 247 -1.16 1.95 1.43
N ILE A 248 -1.50 0.80 0.85
CA ILE A 248 -2.42 -0.14 1.50
C ILE A 248 -1.76 -1.50 1.61
N ARG A 249 -1.25 -1.81 2.80
CA ARG A 249 -0.50 -3.05 3.07
C ARG A 249 -1.32 -4.13 3.78
N ASN A 250 -2.45 -3.79 4.40
CA ASN A 250 -3.29 -4.71 5.16
C ASN A 250 -4.35 -5.48 4.34
N PHE A 251 -4.45 -5.27 3.02
CA PHE A 251 -5.38 -6.05 2.18
C PHE A 251 -4.72 -7.09 1.25
N GLU A 252 -3.42 -6.97 0.96
CA GLU A 252 -2.70 -7.94 0.13
C GLU A 252 -2.81 -9.37 0.70
N PRO A 253 -3.08 -10.42 -0.11
CA PRO A 253 -3.25 -10.43 -1.57
C PRO A 253 -4.72 -10.36 -2.02
N TRP A 254 -5.66 -10.21 -1.09
CA TRP A 254 -7.10 -10.22 -1.35
C TRP A 254 -7.57 -8.90 -1.95
N THR A 255 -8.71 -8.95 -2.65
CA THR A 255 -9.45 -7.72 -2.94
C THR A 255 -10.22 -7.23 -1.70
N SER A 256 -10.57 -5.96 -1.68
CA SER A 256 -11.23 -5.29 -0.56
C SER A 256 -12.24 -4.28 -1.10
N PHE A 257 -13.39 -4.13 -0.42
CA PHE A 257 -14.33 -3.04 -0.73
C PHE A 257 -14.23 -1.93 0.31
N SER A 258 -14.08 -2.26 1.60
CA SER A 258 -13.94 -1.31 2.72
C SER A 258 -14.81 -0.07 2.56
N HIS A 259 -16.08 -0.26 2.15
CA HIS A 259 -16.85 0.81 1.55
C HIS A 259 -17.25 1.87 2.57
N ASP A 260 -17.61 1.50 3.79
CA ASP A 260 -17.95 2.48 4.83
C ASP A 260 -16.73 3.36 5.19
N THR A 261 -15.56 2.73 5.37
CA THR A 261 -14.30 3.42 5.67
C THR A 261 -13.92 4.36 4.53
N VAL A 262 -13.91 3.87 3.29
CA VAL A 262 -13.56 4.67 2.11
C VAL A 262 -14.55 5.82 1.88
N GLU A 263 -15.86 5.59 2.03
CA GLU A 263 -16.87 6.65 1.90
C GLU A 263 -16.66 7.74 2.96
N GLY A 264 -16.37 7.36 4.21
CA GLY A 264 -16.01 8.28 5.29
C GLY A 264 -14.75 9.11 4.97
N ILE A 265 -13.68 8.46 4.51
CA ILE A 265 -12.43 9.14 4.08
C ILE A 265 -12.71 10.14 2.96
N VAL A 266 -13.43 9.71 1.93
CA VAL A 266 -13.74 10.58 0.78
C VAL A 266 -14.58 11.78 1.21
N SER A 267 -15.49 11.62 2.17
CA SER A 267 -16.24 12.74 2.77
C SER A 267 -15.30 13.67 3.54
N ASN A 268 -14.44 13.12 4.41
CA ASN A 268 -13.52 13.89 5.24
C ASN A 268 -12.55 14.74 4.40
N ILE A 269 -11.96 14.17 3.34
CA ILE A 269 -11.08 14.90 2.40
C ILE A 269 -11.83 16.06 1.75
N GLN A 270 -13.11 15.87 1.39
CA GLN A 270 -13.93 16.93 0.80
C GLN A 270 -14.30 18.02 1.81
N GLU A 271 -14.66 17.63 3.03
CA GLU A 271 -15.05 18.54 4.12
C GLU A 271 -13.88 19.40 4.61
N LEU A 272 -12.69 18.81 4.73
CA LEU A 272 -11.44 19.53 5.01
C LEU A 272 -11.06 20.48 3.88
N GLY A 273 -11.56 20.27 2.66
CA GLY A 273 -11.21 21.07 1.50
C GLY A 273 -9.84 20.71 0.92
N CYS A 274 -9.40 19.46 1.08
CA CYS A 274 -8.12 18.99 0.58
C CYS A 274 -8.02 19.04 -0.95
N GLY A 275 -6.80 19.19 -1.48
CA GLY A 275 -6.55 19.27 -2.92
C GLY A 275 -6.99 18.01 -3.69
N GLY A 276 -6.99 16.86 -3.01
CA GLY A 276 -7.47 15.58 -3.52
C GLY A 276 -6.75 14.40 -2.91
N PHE A 277 -6.72 13.28 -3.62
CA PHE A 277 -6.02 12.09 -3.17
C PHE A 277 -5.36 11.29 -4.30
N SER A 278 -4.39 10.46 -3.93
CA SER A 278 -3.87 9.39 -4.76
C SER A 278 -4.03 8.01 -4.14
N LEU A 279 -4.38 7.05 -4.99
CA LEU A 279 -4.71 5.69 -4.59
C LEU A 279 -3.75 4.68 -5.22
N GLN A 280 -3.02 3.94 -4.38
CA GLN A 280 -2.26 2.79 -4.85
C GLN A 280 -3.16 1.60 -5.20
N PRO A 281 -2.74 0.77 -6.18
CA PRO A 281 -3.33 -0.54 -6.37
C PRO A 281 -3.19 -1.40 -5.10
N LEU A 282 -4.18 -2.26 -4.85
CA LEU A 282 -4.18 -3.16 -3.68
C LEU A 282 -2.99 -4.14 -3.67
N SER A 283 -2.38 -4.42 -4.82
CA SER A 283 -1.14 -5.20 -4.94
C SER A 283 -0.21 -4.55 -5.96
N ILE A 284 0.67 -3.65 -5.50
CA ILE A 284 1.50 -2.83 -6.39
C ILE A 284 2.54 -3.62 -7.17
N HIS A 285 3.10 -4.68 -6.57
CA HIS A 285 4.17 -5.48 -7.18
C HIS A 285 3.68 -6.57 -8.13
N GLU A 286 2.36 -6.72 -8.28
CA GLU A 286 1.73 -7.56 -9.29
C GLU A 286 1.13 -6.73 -10.45
N TRP A 287 1.12 -5.40 -10.32
CA TRP A 287 0.48 -4.50 -11.28
C TRP A 287 1.04 -4.66 -12.71
N PRO A 288 0.18 -4.62 -13.76
CA PRO A 288 -1.28 -4.48 -13.73
C PRO A 288 -2.00 -5.82 -13.59
N HIS A 289 -1.25 -6.90 -13.42
CA HIS A 289 -1.76 -8.26 -13.25
C HIS A 289 -2.16 -8.51 -11.78
N THR A 290 -2.66 -9.71 -11.55
CA THR A 290 -3.05 -10.21 -10.24
C THR A 290 -2.68 -11.68 -10.17
N SER A 291 -2.35 -12.15 -8.97
CA SER A 291 -2.16 -13.58 -8.67
C SER A 291 -3.45 -14.41 -8.72
N ASP A 292 -4.61 -13.75 -8.87
CA ASP A 292 -5.91 -14.38 -9.07
C ASP A 292 -6.03 -15.04 -10.47
N THR A 293 -6.51 -16.29 -10.51
CA THR A 293 -6.63 -17.07 -11.76
C THR A 293 -7.85 -16.71 -12.63
N PHE A 294 -8.84 -16.00 -12.09
CA PHE A 294 -10.07 -15.61 -12.79
C PHE A 294 -9.98 -14.23 -13.44
N PHE A 295 -9.20 -13.33 -12.86
CA PHE A 295 -8.96 -11.99 -13.38
C PHE A 295 -7.59 -11.88 -14.06
N LYS A 296 -7.56 -11.27 -15.26
CA LYS A 296 -6.27 -11.00 -15.94
C LYS A 296 -5.57 -9.76 -15.41
N TYR A 297 -6.35 -8.74 -15.03
CA TYR A 297 -5.85 -7.46 -14.57
C TYR A 297 -6.45 -7.08 -13.23
N GLN A 298 -5.65 -6.45 -12.39
CA GLN A 298 -6.04 -6.04 -11.03
C GLN A 298 -7.14 -4.99 -11.05
N TRP A 299 -7.07 -4.00 -11.95
CA TRP A 299 -8.14 -3.00 -12.11
C TRP A 299 -9.49 -3.59 -12.54
N GLN A 300 -9.52 -4.83 -13.02
CA GLN A 300 -10.78 -5.55 -13.27
C GLN A 300 -11.29 -6.26 -12.02
N ARG A 301 -10.37 -6.89 -11.26
CA ARG A 301 -10.67 -7.53 -9.97
C ARG A 301 -11.22 -6.51 -8.97
N ASP A 302 -10.54 -5.38 -8.89
CA ASP A 302 -10.75 -4.34 -7.88
C ASP A 302 -11.68 -3.22 -8.41
N LEU A 303 -12.55 -3.52 -9.38
CA LEU A 303 -13.42 -2.51 -9.99
C LEU A 303 -14.34 -1.82 -8.96
N ILE A 304 -14.87 -2.58 -7.99
CA ILE A 304 -15.74 -2.03 -6.94
C ILE A 304 -14.96 -1.05 -6.06
N TRP A 305 -13.74 -1.44 -5.66
CA TRP A 305 -12.81 -0.61 -4.92
C TRP A 305 -12.60 0.75 -5.61
N TYR A 306 -12.23 0.76 -6.89
CA TYR A 306 -12.04 2.00 -7.64
C TYR A 306 -13.33 2.84 -7.76
N ASN A 307 -14.51 2.21 -7.91
CA ASN A 307 -15.77 2.96 -7.97
C ASN A 307 -16.07 3.69 -6.66
N ILE A 308 -15.87 3.04 -5.51
CA ILE A 308 -16.13 3.65 -4.20
C ILE A 308 -15.18 4.84 -3.99
N TRP A 309 -13.89 4.66 -4.24
CA TRP A 309 -12.90 5.76 -4.16
C TRP A 309 -13.21 6.92 -5.11
N GLY A 310 -13.69 6.63 -6.32
CA GLY A 310 -14.12 7.66 -7.25
C GLY A 310 -15.45 8.32 -6.88
N GLY A 311 -16.04 7.97 -5.74
CA GLY A 311 -17.23 8.59 -5.15
C GLY A 311 -18.55 7.96 -5.58
N THR A 312 -18.51 6.76 -6.19
CA THR A 312 -19.72 6.00 -6.52
C THR A 312 -19.95 4.93 -5.44
N GLY A 313 -20.78 5.27 -4.46
CA GLY A 313 -21.10 4.36 -3.36
C GLY A 313 -21.82 3.08 -3.80
N VAL A 314 -21.78 2.06 -2.95
CA VAL A 314 -22.24 0.71 -3.31
C VAL A 314 -23.73 0.67 -3.66
N GLU A 315 -24.57 1.42 -2.96
CA GLU A 315 -26.00 1.52 -3.27
C GLU A 315 -26.25 2.09 -4.67
N GLN A 316 -25.41 3.03 -5.11
CA GLN A 316 -25.50 3.60 -6.45
C GLN A 316 -25.10 2.56 -7.51
N LEU A 317 -24.03 1.80 -7.27
CA LEU A 317 -23.62 0.70 -8.16
C LEU A 317 -24.72 -0.34 -8.33
N LEU A 318 -25.37 -0.74 -7.23
CA LEU A 318 -26.49 -1.67 -7.26
C LEU A 318 -27.68 -1.11 -8.05
N ARG A 319 -28.04 0.18 -7.85
CA ARG A 319 -29.11 0.84 -8.62
C ARG A 319 -28.81 0.92 -10.11
N GLN A 320 -27.54 1.15 -10.47
CA GLN A 320 -27.09 1.19 -11.86
C GLN A 320 -26.93 -0.21 -12.47
N GLY A 321 -26.92 -1.26 -11.65
CA GLY A 321 -26.70 -2.63 -12.09
C GLY A 321 -25.31 -2.88 -12.67
N GLN A 322 -24.31 -2.13 -12.20
CA GLN A 322 -22.93 -2.18 -12.67
C GLN A 322 -21.96 -2.41 -11.50
N PRO A 323 -21.04 -3.40 -11.61
CA PRO A 323 -21.01 -4.44 -12.62
C PRO A 323 -22.18 -5.43 -12.42
N LYS A 324 -22.64 -6.05 -13.51
CA LYS A 324 -23.81 -6.97 -13.49
C LYS A 324 -23.71 -8.11 -12.48
N TRP A 325 -22.49 -8.61 -12.25
CA TRP A 325 -22.23 -9.69 -11.29
C TRP A 325 -22.52 -9.25 -9.85
N LEU A 326 -22.27 -7.97 -9.51
CA LEU A 326 -22.50 -7.44 -8.17
C LEU A 326 -24.00 -7.46 -7.83
N LEU A 327 -24.86 -7.07 -8.77
CA LEU A 327 -26.32 -7.08 -8.56
C LEU A 327 -26.85 -8.48 -8.24
N ARG A 328 -26.33 -9.51 -8.91
CA ARG A 328 -26.74 -10.92 -8.71
C ARG A 328 -26.17 -11.52 -7.44
N ASN A 329 -25.06 -10.98 -6.97
CA ASN A 329 -24.32 -11.46 -5.81
C ASN A 329 -24.16 -10.37 -4.75
N SER A 330 -25.17 -9.51 -4.57
CA SER A 330 -25.09 -8.35 -3.67
C SER A 330 -24.84 -8.71 -2.21
N ARG A 331 -25.06 -9.98 -1.83
CA ARG A 331 -24.70 -10.50 -0.50
C ARG A 331 -23.19 -10.61 -0.26
N LEU A 332 -22.36 -10.50 -1.30
CA LEU A 332 -20.90 -10.39 -1.13
C LEU A 332 -20.49 -9.04 -0.56
N ILE A 333 -21.28 -7.98 -0.76
CA ILE A 333 -20.97 -6.63 -0.25
C ILE A 333 -20.74 -6.62 1.27
N PRO A 334 -21.68 -7.07 2.12
CA PRO A 334 -21.46 -7.10 3.56
C PRO A 334 -20.32 -8.05 3.94
N GLY A 335 -20.06 -9.11 3.16
CA GLY A 335 -18.95 -10.02 3.42
C GLY A 335 -17.58 -9.39 3.19
N PHE A 336 -17.44 -8.62 2.11
CA PHE A 336 -16.23 -7.83 1.86
C PHE A 336 -16.10 -6.70 2.87
N GLN A 337 -17.19 -6.03 3.26
CA GLN A 337 -17.14 -5.02 4.31
C GLN A 337 -16.62 -5.61 5.62
N ALA A 338 -17.19 -6.73 6.06
CA ALA A 338 -16.77 -7.39 7.28
C ALA A 338 -15.32 -7.94 7.20
N GLY A 339 -14.95 -8.54 6.06
CA GLY A 339 -13.60 -9.04 5.82
C GLY A 339 -12.54 -7.93 5.80
N SER A 340 -12.82 -6.81 5.15
CA SER A 340 -11.97 -5.61 5.17
C SER A 340 -11.85 -5.06 6.59
N ARG A 341 -12.96 -4.96 7.33
CA ARG A 341 -12.97 -4.44 8.70
C ARG A 341 -12.12 -5.28 9.66
N ILE A 342 -12.11 -6.61 9.50
CA ILE A 342 -11.19 -7.49 10.26
C ILE A 342 -9.73 -7.05 10.06
N LEU A 343 -9.32 -6.78 8.82
CA LEU A 343 -7.95 -6.39 8.49
C LEU A 343 -7.61 -4.95 8.92
N GLU A 344 -8.60 -4.06 8.93
CA GLU A 344 -8.49 -2.71 9.49
C GLU A 344 -8.27 -2.77 11.01
N LEU A 345 -9.12 -3.49 11.75
CA LEU A 345 -9.01 -3.65 13.19
C LEU A 345 -7.68 -4.29 13.61
N LEU A 346 -7.28 -5.36 12.93
CA LEU A 346 -6.02 -6.04 13.23
C LEU A 346 -4.80 -5.18 12.90
N ALA A 347 -4.89 -4.29 11.91
CA ALA A 347 -3.84 -3.33 11.65
C ALA A 347 -3.84 -2.24 12.72
N LEU A 348 -4.98 -1.63 13.05
CA LEU A 348 -5.08 -0.55 14.02
C LEU A 348 -4.70 -0.98 15.44
N TYR A 349 -5.17 -2.15 15.89
CA TYR A 349 -4.95 -2.64 17.24
C TYR A 349 -3.50 -3.05 17.52
N PHE A 350 -2.78 -3.56 16.49
CA PHE A 350 -1.43 -4.07 16.66
C PHE A 350 -0.34 -3.15 16.09
N ALA A 351 -0.54 -2.47 14.95
CA ALA A 351 0.53 -1.75 14.27
C ALA A 351 0.90 -0.47 15.03
N GLY A 352 2.06 -0.48 15.71
CA GLY A 352 2.60 0.70 16.34
C GLY A 352 3.38 1.58 15.36
N ASP A 353 4.07 0.97 14.39
CA ASP A 353 5.00 1.70 13.53
C ASP A 353 4.34 2.45 12.37
N LYS A 354 3.12 2.08 11.97
CA LYS A 354 2.38 2.64 10.83
C LYS A 354 3.09 2.48 9.47
N LEU A 355 4.17 1.70 9.39
CA LEU A 355 5.08 1.58 8.23
C LEU A 355 4.93 0.26 7.45
N GLY A 356 3.84 -0.47 7.68
CA GLY A 356 3.60 -1.72 6.95
C GLY A 356 4.48 -2.88 7.41
N SER A 357 5.16 -2.79 8.56
CA SER A 357 5.97 -3.92 9.06
C SER A 357 5.10 -5.06 9.59
N TRP A 358 3.93 -4.74 10.16
CA TRP A 358 2.93 -5.72 10.56
C TRP A 358 2.07 -6.20 9.37
N ARG A 359 1.88 -7.51 9.25
CA ARG A 359 1.11 -8.17 8.19
C ARG A 359 0.03 -9.08 8.78
N PRO A 360 -1.18 -8.54 9.04
CA PRO A 360 -2.27 -9.30 9.64
C PRO A 360 -2.58 -10.62 8.92
N GLN A 361 -2.54 -10.61 7.59
CA GLN A 361 -2.87 -11.76 6.76
C GLN A 361 -1.93 -12.94 6.99
N LEU A 362 -0.66 -12.65 7.25
CA LEU A 362 0.41 -13.64 7.42
C LEU A 362 0.76 -13.89 8.89
N CYS A 363 0.06 -13.26 9.83
CA CYS A 363 0.39 -13.29 11.26
C CYS A 363 1.88 -13.03 11.51
N SER A 364 2.47 -12.13 10.74
CA SER A 364 3.91 -11.91 10.75
C SER A 364 4.25 -10.43 10.78
N TRP A 365 5.40 -10.12 11.35
CA TRP A 365 5.97 -8.77 11.35
C TRP A 365 7.40 -8.81 10.81
N ARG A 366 7.84 -7.70 10.23
CA ARG A 366 9.15 -7.61 9.60
C ARG A 366 10.14 -6.84 10.46
N GLU A 367 11.38 -7.34 10.50
CA GLU A 367 12.56 -6.64 11.02
C GLU A 367 13.67 -6.74 10.00
N ALA A 368 14.16 -5.59 9.51
CA ALA A 368 15.14 -5.53 8.43
C ALA A 368 14.69 -6.37 7.21
N ASP A 369 15.41 -7.44 6.85
CA ASP A 369 15.12 -8.29 5.69
C ASP A 369 14.46 -9.63 6.04
N CYS A 370 13.99 -9.79 7.28
CA CYS A 370 13.35 -11.02 7.74
C CYS A 370 11.94 -10.76 8.28
N SER A 371 11.04 -11.68 8.02
CA SER A 371 9.70 -11.74 8.60
C SER A 371 9.60 -12.85 9.64
N TYR A 372 9.01 -12.52 10.77
CA TYR A 372 8.86 -13.41 11.91
C TYR A 372 7.38 -13.57 12.24
N LEU A 373 7.00 -14.75 12.70
CA LEU A 373 5.65 -15.00 13.22
C LEU A 373 5.41 -14.11 14.45
N LEU A 374 4.26 -13.44 14.54
CA LEU A 374 3.76 -12.88 15.80
C LEU A 374 3.27 -14.06 16.65
N THR A 375 4.06 -14.52 17.62
CA THR A 375 3.70 -15.65 18.51
C THR A 375 2.72 -15.23 19.61
N ILE A 376 2.10 -16.20 20.30
CA ILE A 376 1.23 -15.86 21.45
C ILE A 376 2.05 -15.28 22.61
N GLU A 377 3.34 -15.63 22.68
CA GLU A 377 4.29 -15.01 23.59
C GLU A 377 4.57 -13.56 23.16
N ASP A 378 4.72 -13.29 21.86
CA ASP A 378 4.86 -11.91 21.34
C ASP A 378 3.65 -11.04 21.68
N MET A 379 2.44 -11.59 21.55
CA MET A 379 1.18 -10.91 21.91
C MET A 379 1.11 -10.46 23.38
N LEU A 380 1.91 -11.08 24.27
CA LEU A 380 2.03 -10.70 25.67
C LEU A 380 3.13 -9.67 25.95
N HIS A 381 4.01 -9.37 24.98
CA HIS A 381 5.03 -8.33 25.11
C HIS A 381 5.23 -7.58 23.79
N LEU A 382 4.17 -6.94 23.30
CA LEU A 382 4.20 -6.16 22.05
C LEU A 382 5.19 -5.00 22.14
N ASP A 383 5.33 -4.38 23.31
CA ASP A 383 6.25 -3.27 23.58
C ASP A 383 7.73 -3.59 23.33
N ASP A 384 8.11 -4.88 23.32
CA ASP A 384 9.47 -5.33 23.02
C ASP A 384 9.77 -5.41 21.51
N ILE A 385 8.76 -5.17 20.66
CA ILE A 385 8.83 -5.33 19.21
C ILE A 385 8.64 -3.97 18.54
N PRO A 386 9.62 -3.46 17.78
CA PRO A 386 9.53 -2.14 17.14
C PRO A 386 8.28 -1.93 16.28
N ALA A 387 7.79 -2.97 15.60
CA ALA A 387 6.59 -2.90 14.76
C ALA A 387 5.29 -2.62 15.54
N PHE A 388 5.27 -2.89 16.86
CA PHE A 388 4.08 -2.81 17.71
C PHE A 388 4.23 -1.81 18.88
N SER A 389 5.44 -1.32 19.15
CA SER A 389 5.79 -0.54 20.35
C SER A 389 5.85 0.98 20.13
N ALA A 390 5.69 1.44 18.89
CA ALA A 390 5.51 2.86 18.61
C ALA A 390 4.06 3.28 18.99
N THR A 391 3.89 4.54 19.40
CA THR A 391 2.66 5.32 19.65
C THR A 391 1.33 4.57 19.73
N ASP A 392 0.48 4.90 20.71
CA ASP A 392 -0.89 4.36 20.77
C ASP A 392 -1.73 4.85 19.58
N TRP A 393 -1.62 4.13 18.46
CA TRP A 393 -2.21 4.54 17.19
C TRP A 393 -3.73 4.49 17.23
N TRP A 394 -4.26 3.57 18.04
CA TRP A 394 -5.69 3.46 18.27
C TRP A 394 -6.20 4.73 18.97
N GLU A 395 -5.58 5.16 20.08
CA GLU A 395 -5.97 6.39 20.76
C GLU A 395 -5.78 7.62 19.86
N GLU A 396 -4.71 7.67 19.07
CA GLU A 396 -4.44 8.77 18.14
C GLU A 396 -5.50 8.93 17.04
N ILE A 397 -6.04 7.82 16.51
CA ILE A 397 -7.04 7.84 15.42
C ILE A 397 -8.47 7.92 15.95
N THR A 398 -8.78 7.19 17.01
CA THR A 398 -10.16 7.04 17.53
C THR A 398 -10.48 8.03 18.65
N GLY A 399 -9.46 8.48 19.39
CA GLY A 399 -9.61 9.26 20.62
C GLY A 399 -9.91 8.42 21.87
N ASP A 400 -10.11 7.12 21.72
CA ASP A 400 -10.41 6.20 22.81
C ASP A 400 -9.14 5.43 23.22
N PRO A 401 -8.84 5.26 24.52
CA PRO A 401 -7.71 4.43 24.95
C PRO A 401 -7.86 2.96 24.54
N VAL A 402 -6.76 2.30 24.20
CA VAL A 402 -6.72 0.85 23.95
C VAL A 402 -5.95 0.12 25.04
N VAL A 403 -6.40 -1.08 25.39
CA VAL A 403 -5.74 -1.95 26.37
C VAL A 403 -5.16 -3.16 25.66
N GLN A 404 -3.85 -3.32 25.75
CA GLN A 404 -3.15 -4.48 25.21
C GLN A 404 -3.33 -5.72 26.10
N ILE A 405 -3.07 -6.92 25.56
CA ILE A 405 -3.35 -8.20 26.26
C ILE A 405 -2.60 -8.28 27.60
N GLU A 406 -1.35 -7.86 27.67
CA GLU A 406 -0.55 -7.89 28.90
C GLU A 406 -1.17 -7.02 30.01
N GLU A 407 -1.64 -5.83 29.66
CA GLU A 407 -2.28 -4.90 30.58
C GLU A 407 -3.67 -5.41 31.01
N TYR A 408 -4.45 -5.89 30.05
CA TYR A 408 -5.75 -6.51 30.31
C TYR A 408 -5.65 -7.65 31.32
N LEU A 409 -4.61 -8.49 31.26
CA LEU A 409 -4.41 -9.57 32.21
C LEU A 409 -4.08 -9.08 33.64
N LYS A 410 -3.57 -7.86 33.80
CA LYS A 410 -3.23 -7.26 35.09
C LYS A 410 -4.43 -6.55 35.72
N SER A 411 -5.22 -5.82 34.93
CA SER A 411 -6.24 -4.89 35.43
C SER A 411 -7.61 -5.00 34.77
N GLY A 412 -7.77 -5.80 33.72
CA GLY A 412 -8.96 -5.82 32.86
C GLY A 412 -9.05 -4.59 31.97
N THR A 413 -10.14 -4.47 31.23
CA THR A 413 -10.45 -3.29 30.41
C THR A 413 -11.23 -2.26 31.25
N PRO A 414 -10.78 -0.99 31.33
CA PRO A 414 -11.57 0.11 31.88
C PRO A 414 -12.89 0.33 31.11
N GLU A 415 -13.84 1.07 31.70
CA GLU A 415 -15.18 1.28 31.12
C GLU A 415 -15.16 2.08 29.81
N ASP A 416 -14.23 3.04 29.68
CA ASP A 416 -14.09 3.93 28.52
C ASP A 416 -12.86 3.55 27.68
N SER A 417 -12.59 2.24 27.51
CA SER A 417 -11.42 1.77 26.75
C SER A 417 -11.75 0.55 25.94
N TYR A 418 -11.11 0.43 24.78
CA TYR A 418 -11.22 -0.73 23.92
C TYR A 418 -10.21 -1.80 24.36
N GLY A 419 -10.61 -3.07 24.42
CA GLY A 419 -9.73 -4.13 24.92
C GLY A 419 -9.93 -5.50 24.28
N PRO A 420 -9.17 -6.52 24.72
CA PRO A 420 -9.14 -7.82 24.05
C PRO A 420 -10.48 -8.55 23.97
N ASP A 421 -11.35 -8.40 24.98
CA ASP A 421 -12.68 -9.02 24.99
C ASP A 421 -13.59 -8.44 23.90
N GLU A 422 -13.59 -7.10 23.76
CA GLU A 422 -14.37 -6.40 22.73
C GLU A 422 -13.82 -6.71 21.33
N LEU A 423 -12.49 -6.73 21.18
CA LEU A 423 -11.86 -7.15 19.93
C LEU A 423 -12.23 -8.59 19.55
N ILE A 424 -12.27 -9.52 20.50
CA ILE A 424 -12.70 -10.90 20.26
C ILE A 424 -14.16 -10.94 19.78
N GLU A 425 -15.05 -10.17 20.41
CA GLU A 425 -16.47 -10.10 20.05
C GLU A 425 -16.66 -9.53 18.64
N GLU A 426 -16.04 -8.38 18.35
CA GLU A 426 -16.14 -7.73 17.03
C GLU A 426 -15.55 -8.62 15.93
N LEU A 427 -14.37 -9.21 16.14
CA LEU A 427 -13.76 -10.13 15.16
C LEU A 427 -14.65 -11.35 14.92
N ALA A 428 -15.27 -11.93 15.95
CA ALA A 428 -16.16 -13.08 15.80
C ALA A 428 -17.41 -12.74 14.97
N ASP A 429 -18.02 -11.58 15.22
CA ASP A 429 -19.20 -11.13 14.50
C ASP A 429 -18.90 -10.79 13.04
N LEU A 430 -17.79 -10.09 12.78
CA LEU A 430 -17.34 -9.80 11.43
C LEU A 430 -16.97 -11.09 10.67
N SER A 431 -16.30 -12.03 11.34
CA SER A 431 -15.98 -13.34 10.78
C SER A 431 -17.23 -14.06 10.29
N ASN A 432 -18.26 -14.15 11.14
CA ASN A 432 -19.52 -14.80 10.80
C ASN A 432 -20.15 -14.20 9.54
N GLN A 433 -20.16 -12.86 9.44
CA GLN A 433 -20.70 -12.14 8.28
C GLN A 433 -19.90 -12.43 7.00
N ALA A 434 -18.57 -12.35 7.08
CA ALA A 434 -17.68 -12.62 5.95
C ALA A 434 -17.78 -14.06 5.44
N ILE A 435 -17.81 -15.03 6.35
CA ILE A 435 -17.96 -16.47 6.04
C ILE A 435 -19.33 -16.75 5.41
N GLU A 436 -20.43 -16.28 6.00
CA GLU A 436 -21.78 -16.51 5.46
C GLU A 436 -21.91 -15.97 4.03
N ALA A 437 -21.41 -14.75 3.82
CA ALA A 437 -21.41 -14.10 2.51
C ALA A 437 -20.56 -14.87 1.49
N GLY A 438 -19.33 -15.25 1.85
CA GLY A 438 -18.41 -15.99 1.00
C GLY A 438 -18.97 -17.37 0.60
N GLU A 439 -19.46 -18.16 1.55
CA GLU A 439 -20.08 -19.45 1.25
C GLU A 439 -21.29 -19.31 0.33
N LYS A 440 -22.11 -18.28 0.56
CA LYS A 440 -23.28 -18.05 -0.27
C LYS A 440 -22.90 -17.62 -1.69
N GLY A 441 -21.89 -16.78 -1.83
CA GLY A 441 -21.32 -16.40 -3.13
C GLY A 441 -20.80 -17.62 -3.91
N MET A 442 -20.11 -18.54 -3.22
CA MET A 442 -19.67 -19.81 -3.81
C MET A 442 -20.86 -20.65 -4.32
N ARG A 443 -21.99 -20.67 -3.59
CA ARG A 443 -23.21 -21.39 -4.00
C ARG A 443 -23.94 -20.72 -5.16
N SER A 444 -23.85 -19.39 -5.31
CA SER A 444 -24.56 -18.62 -6.35
C SER A 444 -23.75 -18.33 -7.61
N ALA A 445 -22.49 -18.76 -7.70
CA ALA A 445 -21.54 -18.46 -8.78
C ALA A 445 -21.89 -19.04 -10.19
N SER A 446 -23.08 -19.60 -10.40
CA SER A 446 -23.42 -20.29 -11.66
C SER A 446 -23.34 -19.35 -12.86
N GLY A 447 -22.35 -19.58 -13.73
CA GLY A 447 -22.17 -18.85 -14.99
C GLY A 447 -21.31 -17.59 -14.92
N GLU A 448 -20.77 -17.23 -13.75
CA GLU A 448 -19.90 -16.07 -13.55
C GLU A 448 -18.53 -16.54 -13.08
N LYS A 449 -17.48 -16.28 -13.87
CA LYS A 449 -16.15 -16.84 -13.63
C LYS A 449 -15.42 -16.14 -12.49
N GLU A 450 -15.81 -14.90 -12.19
CA GLU A 450 -15.21 -13.99 -11.24
C GLU A 450 -15.64 -14.27 -9.79
N ILE A 451 -16.90 -14.67 -9.61
CA ILE A 451 -17.52 -14.86 -8.29
C ILE A 451 -16.78 -15.87 -7.41
N PRO A 452 -16.30 -17.01 -7.92
CA PRO A 452 -15.56 -17.96 -7.10
C PRO A 452 -14.27 -17.38 -6.50
N GLY A 453 -13.55 -16.49 -7.19
CA GLY A 453 -12.35 -15.85 -6.63
C GLY A 453 -12.73 -14.89 -5.51
N LEU A 454 -13.66 -13.98 -5.78
CA LEU A 454 -14.15 -13.00 -4.81
C LEU A 454 -14.75 -13.64 -3.55
N SER A 455 -15.53 -14.70 -3.73
CA SER A 455 -16.17 -15.40 -2.61
C SER A 455 -15.16 -16.11 -1.72
N ARG A 456 -14.04 -16.57 -2.30
CA ARG A 456 -12.94 -17.18 -1.53
C ARG A 456 -12.14 -16.13 -0.78
N ASP A 457 -11.88 -14.98 -1.37
CA ASP A 457 -11.22 -13.87 -0.67
C ASP A 457 -12.04 -13.47 0.58
N ALA A 458 -13.36 -13.28 0.46
CA ALA A 458 -14.24 -13.00 1.60
C ALA A 458 -14.24 -14.11 2.66
N LEU A 459 -14.29 -15.38 2.23
CA LEU A 459 -14.22 -16.52 3.14
C LEU A 459 -12.87 -16.59 3.88
N SER A 460 -11.76 -16.35 3.18
CA SER A 460 -10.41 -16.33 3.75
C SER A 460 -10.25 -15.23 4.80
N MET A 461 -10.76 -14.03 4.53
CA MET A 461 -10.75 -12.93 5.51
C MET A 461 -11.60 -13.26 6.74
N GLY A 462 -12.77 -13.87 6.57
CA GLY A 462 -13.59 -14.31 7.70
C GLY A 462 -12.92 -15.40 8.54
N ARG A 463 -12.28 -16.39 7.90
CA ARG A 463 -11.47 -17.41 8.60
C ARG A 463 -10.24 -16.82 9.30
N LEU A 464 -9.69 -15.73 8.78
CA LEU A 464 -8.60 -15.00 9.43
C LEU A 464 -9.07 -14.36 10.74
N GLY A 465 -10.27 -13.77 10.78
CA GLY A 465 -10.82 -13.24 12.04
C GLY A 465 -11.01 -14.34 13.10
N GLU A 466 -11.57 -15.51 12.74
CA GLU A 466 -11.68 -16.65 13.66
C GLU A 466 -10.30 -17.13 14.12
N PHE A 467 -9.31 -17.12 13.23
CA PHE A 467 -7.93 -17.46 13.56
C PHE A 467 -7.39 -16.52 14.64
N TYR A 468 -7.55 -15.20 14.49
CA TYR A 468 -7.08 -14.24 15.48
C TYR A 468 -7.85 -14.33 16.81
N VAL A 469 -9.16 -14.57 16.78
CA VAL A 469 -9.93 -14.84 18.00
C VAL A 469 -9.30 -15.98 18.81
N GLU A 470 -8.96 -17.08 18.15
CA GLU A 470 -8.33 -18.22 18.81
C GLU A 470 -6.89 -17.92 19.25
N ARG A 471 -6.13 -17.12 18.50
CA ARG A 471 -4.77 -16.69 18.88
C ARG A 471 -4.76 -15.80 20.13
N ILE A 472 -5.67 -14.83 20.19
CA ILE A 472 -5.79 -13.89 21.32
C ILE A 472 -6.22 -14.67 22.56
N ARG A 473 -7.21 -15.57 22.45
CA ARG A 473 -7.61 -16.47 23.54
C ARG A 473 -6.46 -17.35 24.01
N ALA A 474 -5.66 -17.90 23.09
CA ALA A 474 -4.48 -18.68 23.44
C ALA A 474 -3.45 -17.85 24.24
N ALA A 475 -3.17 -16.60 23.82
CA ALA A 475 -2.27 -15.70 24.53
C ALA A 475 -2.81 -15.35 25.93
N MET A 476 -4.11 -15.06 26.06
CA MET A 476 -4.76 -14.78 27.35
C MET A 476 -4.70 -15.99 28.29
N SER A 477 -5.01 -17.20 27.82
CA SER A 477 -4.91 -18.44 28.62
C SER A 477 -3.47 -18.69 29.05
N HIS A 478 -2.50 -18.52 28.14
CA HIS A 478 -1.08 -18.66 28.46
C HIS A 478 -0.64 -17.65 29.53
N GLY A 479 -0.99 -16.38 29.37
CA GLY A 479 -0.65 -15.33 30.34
C GLY A 479 -1.31 -15.51 31.72
N ARG A 480 -2.43 -16.25 31.81
CA ARG A 480 -3.06 -16.68 33.08
C ARG A 480 -2.40 -17.93 33.69
N GLY A 481 -1.47 -18.56 32.98
CA GLY A 481 -0.79 -19.79 33.38
C GLY A 481 -1.53 -21.08 32.99
N ASP A 482 -2.58 -21.00 32.17
CA ASP A 482 -3.31 -22.16 31.65
C ASP A 482 -2.78 -22.57 30.27
N ASN A 483 -1.65 -23.26 30.28
CA ASN A 483 -0.98 -23.72 29.06
C ASN A 483 -1.74 -24.84 28.34
N GLU A 484 -2.62 -25.55 29.04
CA GLU A 484 -3.45 -26.61 28.43
C GLU A 484 -4.53 -25.97 27.56
N GLU A 485 -5.28 -25.01 28.11
CA GLU A 485 -6.27 -24.25 27.37
C GLU A 485 -5.63 -23.45 26.22
N ALA A 486 -4.46 -22.84 26.46
CA ALA A 486 -3.71 -22.15 25.40
C ALA A 486 -3.42 -23.08 24.21
N LEU A 487 -2.97 -24.32 24.48
CA LEU A 487 -2.65 -25.29 23.42
C LEU A 487 -3.89 -25.74 22.63
N GLU A 488 -5.05 -25.83 23.27
CA GLU A 488 -6.32 -26.10 22.58
C GLU A 488 -6.68 -24.98 21.59
N HIS A 489 -6.60 -23.73 22.03
CA HIS A 489 -6.83 -22.56 21.18
C HIS A 489 -5.82 -22.49 20.04
N MET A 490 -4.53 -22.73 20.29
CA MET A 490 -3.51 -22.81 19.24
C MET A 490 -3.82 -23.92 18.21
N THR A 491 -4.36 -25.05 18.65
CA THR A 491 -4.76 -26.15 17.77
C THR A 491 -5.92 -25.75 16.85
N ARG A 492 -6.92 -25.02 17.38
CA ARG A 492 -8.03 -24.46 16.61
C ARG A 492 -7.55 -23.42 15.61
N ALA A 493 -6.72 -22.47 16.04
CA ALA A 493 -6.10 -21.46 15.17
C ALA A 493 -5.34 -22.12 14.00
N LEU A 494 -4.53 -23.14 14.28
CA LEU A 494 -3.79 -23.86 13.25
C LEU A 494 -4.72 -24.56 12.23
N GLY A 495 -5.86 -25.10 12.69
CA GLY A 495 -6.90 -25.64 11.81
C GLY A 495 -7.48 -24.60 10.85
N LEU A 496 -7.83 -23.43 11.39
CA LEU A 496 -8.38 -22.30 10.62
C LEU A 496 -7.39 -21.78 9.58
N TYR A 497 -6.11 -21.65 9.94
CA TYR A 497 -5.09 -21.21 8.99
C TYR A 497 -4.83 -22.23 7.87
N ARG A 498 -4.98 -23.54 8.15
CA ARG A 498 -4.97 -24.58 7.10
C ARG A 498 -6.15 -24.44 6.15
N GLU A 499 -7.32 -24.04 6.63
CA GLU A 499 -8.47 -23.74 5.79
C GLU A 499 -8.23 -22.54 4.88
N ILE A 500 -7.69 -21.43 5.41
CA ILE A 500 -7.31 -20.25 4.61
C ILE A 500 -6.38 -20.68 3.46
N ARG A 501 -5.31 -21.41 3.79
CA ARG A 501 -4.39 -21.94 2.77
C ARG A 501 -5.14 -22.79 1.74
N ALA A 502 -6.00 -23.71 2.15
CA ALA A 502 -6.69 -24.62 1.25
C ALA A 502 -7.68 -23.89 0.32
N VAL A 503 -8.41 -22.91 0.85
CA VAL A 503 -9.36 -22.08 0.11
C VAL A 503 -8.61 -21.20 -0.89
N ASP A 504 -7.62 -20.45 -0.43
CA ASP A 504 -6.94 -19.45 -1.24
C ASP A 504 -6.02 -20.05 -2.30
N SER A 505 -5.29 -21.12 -1.95
CA SER A 505 -4.41 -21.83 -2.89
C SER A 505 -5.16 -22.45 -4.08
N SER A 506 -6.50 -22.52 -4.02
CA SER A 506 -7.31 -23.03 -5.12
C SER A 506 -7.46 -22.03 -6.29
N HIS A 507 -7.21 -20.74 -6.06
CA HIS A 507 -7.24 -19.71 -7.10
C HIS A 507 -6.03 -18.77 -7.09
N ARG A 508 -5.16 -18.85 -6.07
CA ARG A 508 -3.93 -18.08 -5.89
C ARG A 508 -2.82 -18.96 -5.30
N ALA A 509 -1.99 -19.56 -6.15
CA ALA A 509 -0.95 -20.51 -5.69
C ALA A 509 0.23 -19.83 -4.98
N GLN A 510 0.61 -18.65 -5.46
CA GLN A 510 1.66 -17.79 -4.93
C GLN A 510 1.24 -16.34 -5.19
N PHE A 511 1.75 -15.42 -4.39
CA PHE A 511 1.48 -13.99 -4.54
C PHE A 511 2.68 -13.18 -4.10
N ARG A 512 2.74 -11.91 -4.52
CA ARG A 512 3.73 -10.98 -4.01
C ARG A 512 3.13 -10.15 -2.88
N ILE A 513 3.89 -10.04 -1.80
CA ILE A 513 3.63 -9.09 -0.74
C ILE A 513 4.66 -7.99 -0.81
N SER A 514 4.21 -6.79 -0.50
CA SER A 514 5.09 -5.64 -0.41
C SER A 514 5.98 -5.74 0.83
N THR A 515 7.28 -5.57 0.64
CA THR A 515 8.32 -5.60 1.67
C THR A 515 9.06 -4.26 1.64
N GLY A 516 8.45 -3.21 2.21
CA GLY A 516 8.97 -1.85 2.14
C GLY A 516 8.92 -1.32 0.70
N SER A 517 10.08 -0.97 0.13
CA SER A 517 10.21 -0.54 -1.28
C SER A 517 10.41 -1.70 -2.28
N SER A 518 10.39 -2.95 -1.82
CA SER A 518 10.49 -4.15 -2.66
C SER A 518 9.29 -5.07 -2.47
N ALA A 519 9.28 -6.22 -3.14
CA ALA A 519 8.35 -7.31 -2.85
C ALA A 519 9.09 -8.63 -2.62
N ALA A 520 8.47 -9.49 -1.81
CA ALA A 520 8.82 -10.89 -1.68
C ALA A 520 7.72 -11.78 -2.28
N GLU A 521 8.12 -12.90 -2.87
CA GLU A 521 7.18 -13.96 -3.20
C GLU A 521 6.77 -14.66 -1.91
N ALA A 522 5.46 -14.74 -1.66
CA ALA A 522 4.88 -15.28 -0.46
C ALA A 522 3.93 -16.43 -0.78
N THR A 523 3.78 -17.31 0.21
CA THR A 523 2.78 -18.37 0.22
C THR A 523 2.24 -18.56 1.62
N TRP A 524 1.01 -19.04 1.74
CA TRP A 524 0.44 -19.41 3.04
C TRP A 524 1.22 -20.54 3.76
N LEU A 525 2.06 -21.29 3.02
CA LEU A 525 2.78 -22.44 3.55
C LEU A 525 3.88 -22.03 4.55
N SER A 526 4.51 -20.89 4.36
CA SER A 526 5.63 -20.48 5.22
C SER A 526 5.12 -20.08 6.61
N THR A 527 4.09 -19.24 6.68
CA THR A 527 3.39 -18.95 7.95
C THR A 527 2.86 -20.24 8.59
N LEU A 528 2.26 -21.14 7.81
CA LEU A 528 1.74 -22.40 8.35
C LEU A 528 2.83 -23.24 9.02
N LYS A 529 4.03 -23.32 8.43
CA LYS A 529 5.18 -24.03 9.04
C LYS A 529 5.67 -23.36 10.31
N ALA A 530 5.67 -22.03 10.36
CA ALA A 530 6.02 -21.27 11.55
C ALA A 530 5.02 -21.54 12.68
N LEU A 531 3.71 -21.48 12.40
CA LEU A 531 2.63 -21.83 13.33
C LEU A 531 2.72 -23.29 13.82
N GLU A 532 3.03 -24.25 12.93
CA GLU A 532 3.23 -25.66 13.31
C GLU A 532 4.44 -25.83 14.24
N SER A 533 5.48 -25.03 14.05
CA SER A 533 6.69 -25.05 14.87
C SER A 533 6.46 -24.43 16.24
N GLU A 534 5.76 -23.29 16.32
CA GLU A 534 5.30 -22.67 17.57
C GLU A 534 4.42 -23.64 18.37
N HIS A 535 3.42 -24.27 17.71
CA HIS A 535 2.55 -25.27 18.34
C HIS A 535 3.34 -26.48 18.88
N THR A 536 4.30 -26.98 18.09
CA THR A 536 5.13 -28.13 18.48
C THR A 536 6.00 -27.83 19.70
N ASP A 537 6.49 -26.60 19.83
CA ASP A 537 7.27 -26.16 20.99
C ASP A 537 6.38 -25.90 22.20
N ALA A 538 5.23 -25.24 22.02
CA ALA A 538 4.24 -25.02 23.07
C ALA A 538 3.73 -26.36 23.66
N ALA A 539 3.53 -27.39 22.83
CA ALA A 539 3.18 -28.74 23.27
C ALA A 539 4.26 -29.40 24.17
N LYS A 540 5.49 -28.91 24.13
CA LYS A 540 6.60 -29.32 25.02
C LYS A 540 6.76 -28.37 26.22
N GLY A 541 5.85 -27.42 26.40
CA GLY A 541 5.91 -26.37 27.42
C GLY A 541 6.89 -25.24 27.09
N GLN A 542 7.25 -25.05 25.82
CA GLN A 542 8.16 -23.99 25.38
C GLN A 542 7.39 -22.94 24.57
N PHE A 543 7.05 -21.82 25.22
CA PHE A 543 6.47 -20.65 24.58
C PHE A 543 7.61 -19.68 24.25
N LYS A 544 7.89 -19.47 22.96
CA LYS A 544 9.03 -18.69 22.49
C LYS A 544 8.57 -17.46 21.71
N ARG A 545 9.46 -16.46 21.63
CA ARG A 545 9.28 -15.23 20.85
C ARG A 545 9.39 -15.50 19.35
N GLY A 546 8.78 -14.64 18.54
CA GLY A 546 8.66 -14.77 17.09
C GLY A 546 9.95 -14.90 16.32
N ARG A 547 11.06 -14.34 16.82
CA ARG A 547 12.39 -14.42 16.17
C ARG A 547 12.91 -15.86 15.99
N GLU A 548 12.34 -16.83 16.71
CA GLU A 548 12.63 -18.26 16.55
C GLU A 548 11.88 -18.91 15.37
N TYR A 549 10.91 -18.21 14.77
CA TYR A 549 9.98 -18.72 13.76
C TYR A 549 9.92 -17.79 12.53
N ALA A 550 10.87 -17.97 11.62
CA ALA A 550 10.91 -17.25 10.34
C ALA A 550 9.73 -17.63 9.42
N VAL A 551 9.20 -16.64 8.70
CA VAL A 551 8.06 -16.76 7.77
C VAL A 551 8.49 -16.59 6.30
N ASP A 552 9.72 -16.18 6.02
CA ASP A 552 10.29 -16.05 4.66
C ASP A 552 11.77 -16.46 4.59
#